data_AF-A0A9P4JI12-F1
#
_entry.id   AF-A0A9P4JI12-F1
#
_cell.length_a   1.000
_cell.length_b   1.000
_cell.length_c   1.000
_cell.angle_alpha   90.00
_cell.angle_beta   90.00
_cell.angle_gamma   90.00
#
_symmetry.space_group_name_H-M   'P 1'
#
loop_
_entity.id
_entity.type
_entity.pdbx_description
1 polymer ?
#
loop_
_entity_poly.entity_id
_entity_poly.type
_entity_poly.pdbx_seq_one_letter_code
_entity_poly.pdbx_strand_id
1 'polypeptide(L)'
;MIHLKRLPTLTAFTEVRSKKPKAPITRVPELPPPIVAQDLSTVTRAFREAHIKFVLLEMIYTLVFHQSLVHFFEQDAGGITAHFLLTRLTGEIVPSNNNGQLADSTTHDATHRSLNNFEDLYYLLLARVKAMHAELRLRVNNGFMARTTILHSKGSSDGEYFRSITRRFTVADALNQLSLFWCILNDPDLVKPLNTVVKMQHMNIQSHAPCKGKPEEERWTCMNTEWKESDWKEIQGLKFIGSWSPGMIACHLESRFKRV
;
A
#
# COMPACT_ATOMS: atom_id res chain seq x y z
N MET A 1 40.21 -68.38 -4.93
CA MET A 1 38.76 -68.55 -5.16
C MET A 1 38.02 -67.98 -3.96
N ILE A 2 37.47 -66.78 -4.08
CA ILE A 2 36.79 -66.06 -2.99
C ILE A 2 35.29 -66.08 -3.28
N HIS A 3 34.50 -66.70 -2.40
CA HIS A 3 33.04 -66.76 -2.50
C HIS A 3 32.42 -65.40 -2.15
N LEU A 4 31.90 -64.69 -3.15
CA LEU A 4 31.05 -63.51 -2.99
C LEU A 4 29.66 -63.94 -2.48
N LYS A 5 29.36 -63.60 -1.22
CA LYS A 5 28.02 -63.74 -0.62
C LYS A 5 27.06 -62.73 -1.26
N ARG A 6 25.90 -63.21 -1.70
CA ARG A 6 24.77 -62.42 -2.22
C ARG A 6 24.20 -61.50 -1.14
N LEU A 7 23.96 -60.24 -1.50
CA LEU A 7 23.20 -59.26 -0.73
C LEU A 7 21.69 -59.61 -0.71
N PRO A 8 20.97 -59.33 0.39
CA PRO A 8 19.55 -59.60 0.48
C PRO A 8 18.72 -58.56 -0.28
N THR A 9 17.65 -59.08 -0.87
CA THR A 9 16.62 -58.47 -1.69
C THR A 9 15.90 -57.32 -0.96
N LEU A 10 15.79 -56.16 -1.62
CA LEU A 10 14.96 -55.03 -1.19
C LEU A 10 13.50 -55.48 -1.04
N THR A 11 13.03 -55.60 0.20
CA THR A 11 11.61 -55.72 0.52
C THR A 11 10.89 -54.43 0.17
N ALA A 12 9.93 -54.55 -0.74
CA ALA A 12 9.03 -53.47 -1.14
C ALA A 12 8.22 -52.98 0.07
N PHE A 13 8.51 -51.75 0.50
CA PHE A 13 7.64 -51.00 1.42
C PHE A 13 6.34 -50.68 0.67
N THR A 14 5.29 -51.44 0.95
CA THR A 14 3.92 -51.08 0.57
C THR A 14 3.43 -50.01 1.55
N GLU A 15 3.70 -48.75 1.21
CA GLU A 15 3.21 -47.60 1.95
C GLU A 15 1.67 -47.56 1.81
N VAL A 16 0.97 -48.07 2.83
CA VAL A 16 -0.49 -47.97 2.94
C VAL A 16 -0.81 -46.49 3.17
N ARG A 17 -1.04 -45.75 2.07
CA ARG A 17 -1.57 -44.39 2.09
C ARG A 17 -2.99 -44.42 2.67
N SER A 18 -3.07 -44.35 4.00
CA SER A 18 -4.28 -44.01 4.72
C SER A 18 -4.84 -42.71 4.13
N LYS A 19 -5.99 -42.82 3.44
CA LYS A 19 -6.73 -41.67 2.90
C LYS A 19 -7.27 -40.86 4.08
N LYS A 20 -6.44 -39.98 4.65
CA LYS A 20 -6.92 -38.99 5.62
C LYS A 20 -8.06 -38.21 4.96
N PRO A 21 -9.22 -38.07 5.63
CA PRO A 21 -10.33 -37.30 5.10
C PRO A 21 -9.85 -35.87 4.81
N LYS A 22 -10.03 -35.44 3.56
CA LYS A 22 -9.63 -34.12 3.09
C LYS A 22 -10.54 -33.12 3.79
N ALA A 23 -10.01 -32.41 4.79
CA ALA A 23 -10.77 -31.37 5.48
C ALA A 23 -11.28 -30.34 4.45
N PRO A 24 -12.50 -29.80 4.62
CA PRO A 24 -13.07 -28.82 3.71
C PRO A 24 -12.14 -27.59 3.62
N ILE A 25 -11.65 -27.32 2.42
CA ILE A 25 -10.76 -26.19 2.13
C ILE A 25 -11.60 -24.91 2.26
N THR A 26 -11.43 -24.18 3.37
CA THR A 26 -12.07 -22.88 3.57
C THR A 26 -11.35 -21.86 2.68
N ARG A 27 -11.94 -21.55 1.52
CA ARG A 27 -11.38 -20.56 0.58
C ARG A 27 -11.39 -19.17 1.19
N VAL A 28 -10.29 -18.44 1.02
CA VAL A 28 -10.22 -17.02 1.40
C VAL A 28 -10.96 -16.19 0.33
N PRO A 29 -11.87 -15.27 0.74
CA PRO A 29 -12.62 -14.44 -0.18
C PRO A 29 -11.71 -13.52 -1.00
N GLU A 30 -12.20 -13.09 -2.17
CA GLU A 30 -11.51 -12.06 -2.96
C GLU A 30 -11.75 -10.68 -2.33
N LEU A 31 -10.85 -9.73 -2.59
CA LEU A 31 -11.14 -8.33 -2.28
C LEU A 31 -12.33 -7.87 -3.13
N PRO A 32 -13.21 -7.00 -2.61
CA PRO A 32 -14.29 -6.43 -3.42
C PRO A 32 -13.69 -5.65 -4.61
N PRO A 33 -14.44 -5.53 -5.72
CA PRO A 33 -13.97 -4.77 -6.88
C PRO A 33 -13.66 -3.32 -6.47
N PRO A 34 -12.67 -2.67 -7.12
CA PRO A 34 -12.34 -1.29 -6.84
C PRO A 34 -13.52 -0.38 -7.24
N ILE A 35 -13.70 0.70 -6.49
CA ILE A 35 -14.79 1.67 -6.70
C ILE A 35 -14.69 2.32 -8.08
N VAL A 36 -15.71 2.36 -8.92
CA VAL A 36 -15.55 2.97 -10.25
C VAL A 36 -15.70 4.48 -10.22
N ALA A 37 -15.17 5.19 -11.23
CA ALA A 37 -15.24 6.66 -11.30
C ALA A 37 -16.68 7.21 -11.21
N GLN A 38 -17.68 6.42 -11.62
CA GLN A 38 -19.11 6.78 -11.51
C GLN A 38 -19.55 6.94 -10.04
N ASP A 39 -18.99 6.15 -9.13
CA ASP A 39 -19.39 6.13 -7.71
C ASP A 39 -18.90 7.38 -6.95
N LEU A 40 -17.89 8.10 -7.46
CA LEU A 40 -17.39 9.33 -6.84
C LEU A 40 -18.36 10.52 -6.99
N SER A 41 -19.30 10.43 -7.95
CA SER A 41 -20.24 11.52 -8.25
C SER A 41 -21.35 11.69 -7.20
N THR A 42 -21.69 10.63 -6.47
CA THR A 42 -22.82 10.58 -5.54
C THR A 42 -22.46 10.98 -4.10
N VAL A 43 -21.18 11.15 -3.80
CA VAL A 43 -20.70 11.48 -2.46
C VAL A 43 -20.96 12.93 -2.09
N THR A 44 -21.73 13.11 -1.02
CA THR A 44 -22.09 14.40 -0.40
C THR A 44 -21.27 14.74 0.84
N ARG A 45 -20.65 13.74 1.48
CA ARG A 45 -19.78 13.91 2.65
C ARG A 45 -18.31 13.78 2.24
N ALA A 46 -17.47 14.71 2.66
CA ALA A 46 -16.03 14.59 2.44
C ALA A 46 -15.32 14.39 3.77
N PHE A 47 -14.32 13.51 3.81
CA PHE A 47 -13.38 13.52 4.93
C PHE A 47 -12.67 14.87 4.98
N ARG A 48 -12.38 15.33 6.21
CA ARG A 48 -11.48 16.47 6.40
C ARG A 48 -10.09 16.07 5.95
N GLU A 49 -9.36 16.99 5.33
CA GLU A 49 -8.00 16.77 4.84
C GLU A 49 -7.09 16.15 5.92
N ALA A 50 -7.11 16.70 7.15
CA ALA A 50 -6.34 16.18 8.26
C ALA A 50 -6.65 14.70 8.58
N HIS A 51 -7.91 14.30 8.43
CA HIS A 51 -8.32 12.92 8.66
C HIS A 51 -7.79 11.99 7.57
N ILE A 52 -7.83 12.41 6.30
CA ILE A 52 -7.25 11.63 5.19
C ILE A 52 -5.76 11.37 5.43
N LYS A 53 -5.00 12.42 5.77
CA LYS A 53 -3.57 12.29 6.06
C LYS A 53 -3.31 11.33 7.21
N PHE A 54 -4.05 11.49 8.32
CA PHE A 54 -3.93 10.62 9.49
C PHE A 54 -4.18 9.16 9.15
N VAL A 55 -5.28 8.87 8.44
CA VAL A 55 -5.64 7.50 8.03
C VAL A 55 -4.57 6.88 7.15
N LEU A 56 -4.08 7.60 6.12
CA LEU A 56 -3.04 7.07 5.23
C LEU A 56 -1.72 6.81 5.98
N LEU A 57 -1.33 7.71 6.89
CA LEU A 57 -0.13 7.53 7.72
C LEU A 57 -0.29 6.32 8.66
N GLU A 58 -1.39 6.22 9.38
CA GLU A 58 -1.67 5.10 10.28
C GLU A 58 -1.62 3.75 9.54
N MET A 59 -2.21 3.69 8.34
CA MET A 59 -2.19 2.48 7.51
C MET A 59 -0.76 2.09 7.10
N ILE A 60 0.06 3.05 6.64
CA ILE A 60 1.43 2.70 6.22
C ILE A 60 2.29 2.29 7.40
N TYR A 61 2.17 2.94 8.56
CA TYR A 61 2.86 2.52 9.78
C TYR A 61 2.46 1.10 10.17
N THR A 62 1.17 0.80 10.13
CA THR A 62 0.63 -0.53 10.45
C THR A 62 1.15 -1.59 9.48
N LEU A 63 1.16 -1.30 8.17
CA LEU A 63 1.68 -2.22 7.14
C LEU A 63 3.18 -2.44 7.27
N VAL A 64 3.98 -1.39 7.48
CA VAL A 64 5.43 -1.48 7.66
C VAL A 64 5.76 -2.27 8.93
N PHE A 65 5.03 -2.03 10.03
CA PHE A 65 5.16 -2.79 11.26
C PHE A 65 4.83 -4.26 11.07
N HIS A 66 3.73 -4.59 10.39
CA HIS A 66 3.41 -5.98 10.10
C HIS A 66 4.43 -6.63 9.15
N GLN A 67 4.97 -5.88 8.19
CA GLN A 67 6.00 -6.38 7.28
C GLN A 67 7.31 -6.68 7.99
N SER A 68 7.77 -5.81 8.91
CA SER A 68 9.02 -6.04 9.65
C SER A 68 8.94 -7.22 10.61
N LEU A 69 7.74 -7.58 11.05
CA LEU A 69 7.52 -8.75 11.90
C LEU A 69 7.30 -10.05 11.13
N VAL A 70 7.16 -9.98 9.81
CA VAL A 70 6.74 -11.11 8.99
C VAL A 70 7.74 -11.33 7.86
N HIS A 71 8.69 -12.23 8.10
CA HIS A 71 9.84 -12.51 7.23
C HIS A 71 9.51 -12.80 5.76
N PHE A 72 8.34 -13.38 5.45
CA PHE A 72 8.00 -13.66 4.06
C PHE A 72 7.65 -12.41 3.23
N PHE A 73 7.45 -11.24 3.87
CA PHE A 73 7.22 -9.98 3.18
C PHE A 73 8.51 -9.16 2.96
N GLU A 74 9.65 -9.58 3.50
CA GLU A 74 10.94 -8.86 3.42
C GLU A 74 11.64 -9.01 2.07
N GLN A 75 11.33 -10.06 1.30
CA GLN A 75 12.04 -10.36 0.04
C GLN A 75 11.61 -9.51 -1.16
N ASP A 76 10.64 -8.62 -0.99
CA ASP A 76 10.04 -7.89 -2.11
C ASP A 76 10.56 -6.44 -2.15
N ALA A 77 11.01 -6.00 -3.34
CA ALA A 77 11.63 -4.69 -3.55
C ALA A 77 10.75 -3.51 -3.06
N GLY A 78 9.43 -3.72 -2.98
CA GLY A 78 8.47 -2.75 -2.45
C GLY A 78 8.68 -2.37 -0.97
N GLY A 79 9.36 -3.19 -0.16
CA GLY A 79 9.71 -2.84 1.22
C GLY A 79 10.65 -1.63 1.32
N ILE A 80 11.63 -1.57 0.41
CA ILE A 80 12.60 -0.46 0.34
C ILE A 80 11.89 0.83 -0.08
N THR A 81 10.99 0.75 -1.07
CA THR A 81 10.20 1.92 -1.52
C THR A 81 9.26 2.45 -0.44
N ALA A 82 8.64 1.56 0.34
CA ALA A 82 7.74 1.97 1.42
C ALA A 82 8.48 2.67 2.57
N HIS A 83 9.62 2.13 2.98
CA HIS A 83 10.46 2.76 3.99
C HIS A 83 10.96 4.13 3.51
N PHE A 84 11.49 4.21 2.28
CA PHE A 84 11.95 5.47 1.69
C PHE A 84 10.85 6.55 1.64
N LEU A 85 9.63 6.17 1.25
CA LEU A 85 8.49 7.09 1.22
C LEU A 85 8.05 7.54 2.61
N LEU A 86 8.03 6.63 3.58
CA LEU A 86 7.75 6.96 4.96
C LEU A 86 8.78 7.98 5.48
N THR A 87 10.07 7.68 5.31
CA THR A 87 11.17 8.55 5.72
C THR A 87 11.10 9.93 5.05
N ARG A 88 10.77 9.97 3.75
CA ARG A 88 10.56 11.24 3.02
C ARG A 88 9.38 12.06 3.56
N LEU A 89 8.28 11.40 3.93
CA LEU A 89 7.07 12.08 4.43
C LEU A 89 7.25 12.56 5.87
N THR A 90 7.87 11.74 6.73
CA THR A 90 8.12 12.05 8.14
C THR A 90 9.26 13.04 8.34
N GLY A 91 10.06 13.29 7.29
CA GLY A 91 11.23 14.16 7.39
C GLY A 91 12.34 13.54 8.25
N GLU A 92 12.26 12.24 8.54
CA GLU A 92 13.41 11.53 9.10
C GLU A 92 14.53 11.58 8.05
N ILE A 93 15.70 12.03 8.45
CA ILE A 93 16.83 12.18 7.55
C ILE A 93 17.30 10.75 7.21
N VAL A 94 17.07 10.30 5.97
CA VAL A 94 17.83 9.15 5.45
C VAL A 94 19.30 9.56 5.53
N PRO A 95 20.18 8.80 6.20
CA PRO A 95 21.61 9.08 6.15
C PRO A 95 22.06 8.94 4.70
N SER A 96 22.15 10.07 4.00
CA SER A 96 22.64 10.14 2.63
C SER A 96 24.15 9.93 2.68
N ASN A 97 24.61 8.79 2.17
CA ASN A 97 26.03 8.45 2.18
C ASN A 97 26.88 9.21 1.15
N ASN A 98 26.35 10.19 0.40
CA ASN A 98 27.12 10.88 -0.64
C ASN A 98 26.93 12.41 -0.63
N ASN A 99 28.06 13.11 -0.73
CA ASN A 99 28.29 14.56 -0.69
C ASN A 99 27.60 15.38 -1.80
N GLY A 100 26.27 15.35 -1.90
CA GLY A 100 25.50 16.20 -2.80
C GLY A 100 24.34 16.83 -2.05
N GLN A 101 24.37 18.16 -1.92
CA GLN A 101 23.31 19.04 -1.43
C GLN A 101 21.91 18.41 -1.46
N LEU A 102 21.45 17.87 -0.32
CA LEU A 102 20.03 17.60 -0.13
C LEU A 102 19.35 18.92 0.18
N ALA A 103 18.43 19.30 -0.71
CA ALA A 103 17.55 20.43 -0.58
C ALA A 103 16.89 20.47 0.80
N ASP A 104 16.91 21.66 1.38
CA ASP A 104 16.15 22.17 2.53
C ASP A 104 15.13 21.17 3.11
N SER A 105 15.62 20.31 4.01
CA SER A 105 14.79 19.44 4.85
C SER A 105 14.08 20.31 5.87
N THR A 106 13.06 21.02 5.41
CA THR A 106 12.13 21.71 6.30
C THR A 106 11.47 20.65 7.18
N THR A 107 11.75 20.75 8.47
CA THR A 107 11.32 19.93 9.62
C THR A 107 9.82 19.98 9.89
N HIS A 108 9.00 20.20 8.87
CA HIS A 108 7.56 20.23 9.01
C HIS A 108 7.03 18.81 9.18
N ASP A 109 6.30 18.61 10.28
CA ASP A 109 5.49 17.41 10.55
C ASP A 109 4.74 17.01 9.28
N ALA A 110 4.71 15.70 8.98
CA ALA A 110 4.04 15.13 7.82
C ALA A 110 2.59 15.64 7.70
N THR A 111 1.93 15.93 8.82
CA THR A 111 0.57 16.47 8.90
C THR A 111 0.40 17.85 8.24
N HIS A 112 1.46 18.67 8.21
CA HIS A 112 1.47 20.00 7.61
C HIS A 112 1.71 19.99 6.09
N ARG A 113 2.21 18.88 5.54
CA ARG A 113 2.41 18.76 4.08
C ARG A 113 1.06 18.82 3.37
N SER A 114 0.99 19.49 2.23
CA SER A 114 -0.22 19.55 1.40
C SER A 114 -0.69 18.16 0.96
N LEU A 115 -2.00 17.96 0.85
CA LEU A 115 -2.62 16.65 0.58
C LEU A 115 -2.13 15.98 -0.72
N ASN A 116 -1.72 16.77 -1.71
CA ASN A 116 -1.12 16.25 -2.94
C ASN A 116 0.13 15.39 -2.72
N ASN A 117 0.94 15.68 -1.70
CA ASN A 117 2.15 14.90 -1.39
C ASN A 117 1.82 13.48 -0.91
N PHE A 118 0.54 13.20 -0.61
CA PHE A 118 0.05 11.88 -0.21
C PHE A 118 -0.43 11.03 -1.39
N GLU A 119 -0.37 11.53 -2.64
CA GLU A 119 -0.73 10.75 -3.84
C GLU A 119 0.14 9.48 -3.95
N ASP A 120 1.46 9.64 -3.87
CA ASP A 120 2.39 8.51 -3.99
C ASP A 120 2.22 7.51 -2.83
N LEU A 121 1.90 8.01 -1.63
CA LEU A 121 1.59 7.17 -0.47
C LEU A 121 0.31 6.37 -0.69
N TYR A 122 -0.74 7.00 -1.22
CA TYR A 122 -1.99 6.33 -1.54
C TYR A 122 -1.77 5.20 -2.56
N TYR A 123 -1.01 5.45 -3.63
CA TYR A 123 -0.68 4.42 -4.61
C TYR A 123 0.16 3.28 -4.02
N LEU A 124 1.16 3.61 -3.22
CA LEU A 124 1.97 2.62 -2.51
C LEU A 124 1.10 1.72 -1.61
N LEU A 125 0.22 2.33 -0.81
CA LEU A 125 -0.70 1.62 0.07
C LEU A 125 -1.59 0.66 -0.71
N LEU A 126 -2.19 1.14 -1.80
CA LEU A 126 -3.02 0.32 -2.68
C LEU A 126 -2.26 -0.88 -3.24
N ALA A 127 -1.05 -0.66 -3.75
CA ALA A 127 -0.18 -1.73 -4.25
C ALA A 127 0.15 -2.76 -3.17
N ARG A 128 0.50 -2.28 -1.97
CA ARG A 128 0.94 -3.13 -0.86
C ARG A 128 -0.19 -3.96 -0.30
N VAL A 129 -1.37 -3.37 -0.10
CA VAL A 129 -2.57 -4.09 0.35
C VAL A 129 -2.92 -5.22 -0.63
N LYS A 130 -2.93 -4.92 -1.94
CA LYS A 130 -3.20 -5.93 -2.98
C LYS A 130 -2.17 -7.05 -2.99
N ALA A 131 -0.87 -6.71 -2.94
CA ALA A 131 0.22 -7.68 -2.96
C ALA A 131 0.17 -8.62 -1.75
N MET A 132 0.08 -8.05 -0.54
CA MET A 132 0.04 -8.83 0.70
C MET A 132 -1.20 -9.72 0.78
N HIS A 133 -2.36 -9.19 0.38
CA HIS A 133 -3.60 -9.96 0.38
C HIS A 133 -3.53 -11.14 -0.61
N ALA A 134 -3.06 -10.89 -1.84
CA ALA A 134 -2.92 -11.93 -2.86
C ALA A 134 -1.98 -13.07 -2.40
N GLU A 135 -0.85 -12.71 -1.80
CA GLU A 135 0.15 -13.67 -1.31
C GLU A 135 -0.40 -14.52 -0.15
N LEU A 136 -1.01 -13.89 0.87
CA LEU A 136 -1.63 -14.62 1.98
C LEU A 136 -2.74 -15.55 1.49
N ARG A 137 -3.60 -15.05 0.60
CA ARG A 137 -4.67 -15.82 0.00
C ARG A 137 -4.14 -17.03 -0.77
N LEU A 138 -3.10 -16.86 -1.57
CA LEU A 138 -2.47 -17.94 -2.32
C LEU A 138 -1.94 -19.03 -1.38
N ARG A 139 -1.20 -18.65 -0.34
CA ARG A 139 -0.63 -19.58 0.63
C ARG A 139 -1.69 -20.34 1.42
N VAL A 140 -2.77 -19.66 1.83
CA VAL A 140 -3.88 -20.32 2.54
C VAL A 140 -4.64 -21.27 1.62
N ASN A 141 -4.96 -20.84 0.39
CA ASN A 141 -5.72 -21.66 -0.55
C ASN A 141 -4.94 -22.91 -1.00
N ASN A 142 -3.61 -22.82 -1.08
CA ASN A 142 -2.74 -23.95 -1.40
C ASN A 142 -2.40 -24.83 -0.19
N GLY A 143 -2.87 -24.48 1.02
CA GLY A 143 -2.61 -25.24 2.24
C GLY A 143 -1.21 -25.09 2.80
N PHE A 144 -0.41 -24.13 2.31
CA PHE A 144 0.91 -23.80 2.88
C PHE A 144 0.81 -23.13 4.25
N MET A 145 -0.31 -22.43 4.52
CA MET A 145 -0.57 -21.80 5.81
C MET A 145 -2.03 -22.00 6.23
N ALA A 146 -2.26 -22.15 7.53
CA ALA A 146 -3.60 -22.16 8.10
C ALA A 146 -4.03 -20.73 8.44
N ARG A 147 -5.33 -20.45 8.44
CA ARG A 147 -5.86 -19.15 8.89
C ARG A 147 -5.54 -18.85 10.35
N THR A 148 -5.34 -19.89 11.17
CA THR A 148 -4.95 -19.82 12.58
C THR A 148 -3.44 -19.70 12.78
N THR A 149 -2.63 -19.76 11.72
CA THR A 149 -1.18 -19.56 11.81
C THR A 149 -0.90 -18.19 12.41
N ILE A 150 -0.10 -18.16 13.46
CA ILE A 150 0.33 -16.93 14.14
C ILE A 150 1.43 -16.31 13.28
N LEU A 151 1.23 -15.07 12.87
CA LEU A 151 2.23 -14.28 12.13
C LEU A 151 3.22 -13.66 13.11
N HIS A 152 2.71 -13.02 14.15
CA HIS A 152 3.50 -12.52 15.26
C HIS A 152 2.66 -12.51 16.55
N SER A 153 3.35 -12.56 17.68
CA SER A 153 2.74 -12.62 19.02
C SER A 153 3.25 -11.51 19.94
N LYS A 154 3.95 -10.50 19.39
CA LYS A 154 4.73 -9.55 20.16
C LYS A 154 4.03 -8.19 20.21
N GLY A 155 3.55 -7.81 21.39
CA GLY A 155 3.58 -6.40 21.77
C GLY A 155 5.05 -6.02 21.92
N SER A 156 5.55 -5.07 21.13
CA SER A 156 6.96 -4.70 21.21
C SER A 156 7.31 -4.28 22.64
N SER A 157 8.46 -4.74 23.13
CA SER A 157 9.00 -4.30 24.42
C SER A 157 9.32 -2.80 24.43
N ASP A 158 9.43 -2.20 23.24
CA ASP A 158 10.08 -0.90 23.02
C ASP A 158 9.08 0.24 22.71
N GLY A 159 7.78 -0.03 22.66
CA GLY A 159 6.75 1.00 22.46
C GLY A 159 5.65 0.91 23.51
N GLU A 160 5.61 1.85 24.46
CA GLU A 160 4.55 1.93 25.49
C GLU A 160 3.14 1.96 24.89
N TYR A 161 2.99 2.46 23.66
CA TYR A 161 1.70 2.55 22.97
C TYR A 161 1.09 1.19 22.58
N PHE A 162 1.91 0.14 22.42
CA PHE A 162 1.45 -1.19 21.98
C PHE A 162 1.55 -2.28 23.08
N ARG A 163 1.99 -1.93 24.30
CA ARG A 163 2.18 -2.89 25.40
C ARG A 163 0.88 -3.53 25.92
N SER A 164 -0.29 -2.95 25.65
CA SER A 164 -1.56 -3.44 26.21
C SER A 164 -2.21 -4.57 25.41
N ILE A 165 -1.71 -4.90 24.22
CA ILE A 165 -2.33 -5.91 23.34
C ILE A 165 -1.37 -7.09 23.18
N THR A 166 -1.35 -7.99 24.16
CA THR A 166 -0.72 -9.32 24.06
C THR A 166 -1.55 -10.27 23.19
N ARG A 167 -2.09 -9.78 22.08
CA ARG A 167 -2.94 -10.58 21.19
C ARG A 167 -2.07 -11.22 20.10
N ARG A 168 -2.19 -12.54 19.95
CA ARG A 168 -1.65 -13.26 18.80
C ARG A 168 -2.29 -12.69 17.53
N PHE A 169 -1.46 -12.20 16.62
CA PHE A 169 -1.91 -11.72 15.32
C PHE A 169 -1.80 -12.86 14.32
N THR A 170 -2.94 -13.33 13.81
CA THR A 170 -3.02 -14.51 12.94
C THR A 170 -3.13 -14.12 11.47
N VAL A 171 -2.96 -15.10 10.57
CA VAL A 171 -3.24 -14.93 9.14
C VAL A 171 -4.67 -14.47 8.88
N ALA A 172 -5.65 -14.94 9.67
CA ALA A 172 -7.03 -14.47 9.59
C ALA A 172 -7.16 -12.98 9.95
N ASP A 173 -6.50 -12.53 11.02
CA ASP A 173 -6.51 -11.13 11.42
C ASP A 173 -5.87 -10.24 10.32
N ALA A 174 -4.75 -10.69 9.74
CA ALA A 174 -4.09 -9.98 8.63
C ALA A 174 -4.99 -9.86 7.40
N LEU A 175 -5.64 -10.94 6.97
CA LEU A 175 -6.56 -10.92 5.83
C LEU A 175 -7.75 -9.98 6.06
N ASN A 176 -8.30 -9.98 7.27
CA ASN A 176 -9.41 -9.10 7.64
C ASN A 176 -8.95 -7.62 7.64
N GLN A 177 -7.78 -7.33 8.20
CA GLN A 177 -7.23 -5.98 8.25
C GLN A 177 -6.89 -5.45 6.84
N LEU A 178 -6.29 -6.28 5.98
CA LEU A 178 -6.02 -5.92 4.60
C LEU A 178 -7.31 -5.67 3.81
N SER A 179 -8.37 -6.44 4.09
CA SER A 179 -9.70 -6.21 3.50
C SER A 179 -10.31 -4.88 3.97
N LEU A 180 -10.17 -4.55 5.26
CA LEU A 180 -10.60 -3.27 5.80
C LEU A 180 -9.83 -2.11 5.16
N PHE A 181 -8.51 -2.25 5.04
CA PHE A 181 -7.67 -1.25 4.39
C PHE A 181 -8.05 -1.05 2.92
N TRP A 182 -8.35 -2.13 2.22
CA TRP A 182 -8.87 -2.07 0.86
C TRP A 182 -10.18 -1.29 0.78
N CYS A 183 -11.13 -1.53 1.69
CA CYS A 183 -12.38 -0.78 1.73
C CYS A 183 -12.16 0.72 1.97
N ILE A 184 -11.30 1.08 2.92
CA ILE A 184 -10.98 2.49 3.23
C ILE A 184 -10.29 3.18 2.04
N LEU A 185 -9.33 2.51 1.40
CA LEU A 185 -8.64 3.07 0.23
C LEU A 185 -9.57 3.22 -1.00
N ASN A 186 -10.67 2.47 -1.04
CA ASN A 186 -11.71 2.61 -2.05
C ASN A 186 -12.92 3.43 -1.57
N ASP A 187 -12.84 4.06 -0.40
CA ASP A 187 -13.92 4.91 0.11
C ASP A 187 -13.97 6.20 -0.72
N PRO A 188 -15.11 6.50 -1.38
CA PRO A 188 -15.20 7.68 -2.21
C PRO A 188 -15.10 8.99 -1.39
N ASP A 189 -15.40 8.98 -0.08
CA ASP A 189 -15.19 10.12 0.81
C ASP A 189 -13.69 10.45 0.99
N LEU A 190 -12.80 9.47 0.80
CA LEU A 190 -11.34 9.61 0.87
C LEU A 190 -10.75 9.92 -0.51
N VAL A 191 -11.18 9.17 -1.53
CA VAL A 191 -10.62 9.24 -2.88
C VAL A 191 -11.00 10.56 -3.57
N LYS A 192 -12.22 11.07 -3.36
CA LYS A 192 -12.70 12.28 -4.05
C LYS A 192 -11.92 13.54 -3.66
N PRO A 193 -11.70 13.87 -2.37
CA PRO A 193 -10.89 15.03 -1.99
C PRO A 193 -9.43 14.92 -2.47
N LEU A 194 -8.82 13.73 -2.34
CA LEU A 194 -7.45 13.50 -2.79
C LEU A 194 -7.33 13.69 -4.32
N ASN A 195 -8.23 13.09 -5.08
CA ASN A 195 -8.33 13.26 -6.53
C ASN A 195 -8.48 14.72 -6.95
N THR A 196 -9.31 15.47 -6.24
CA THR A 196 -9.55 16.89 -6.52
C THR A 196 -8.26 17.70 -6.35
N VAL A 197 -7.55 17.50 -5.24
CA VAL A 197 -6.29 18.22 -4.96
C VAL A 197 -5.19 17.84 -5.96
N VAL A 198 -5.09 16.57 -6.33
CA VAL A 198 -4.14 16.10 -7.36
C VAL A 198 -4.45 16.73 -8.73
N LYS A 199 -5.72 16.78 -9.13
CA LYS A 199 -6.14 17.48 -10.37
C LYS A 199 -5.75 18.94 -10.35
N MET A 200 -6.05 19.65 -9.25
CA MET A 200 -5.70 21.07 -9.10
C MET A 200 -4.17 21.29 -9.19
N GLN A 201 -3.36 20.41 -8.63
CA GLN A 201 -1.90 20.51 -8.76
C GLN A 201 -1.44 20.28 -10.20
N HIS A 202 -1.95 19.24 -10.87
CA HIS A 202 -1.61 18.95 -12.26
C HIS A 202 -1.99 20.11 -13.17
N MET A 203 -3.16 20.73 -12.93
CA MET A 203 -3.57 21.96 -13.59
C MET A 203 -2.55 23.08 -13.35
N ASN A 204 -2.15 23.33 -12.10
CA ASN A 204 -1.21 24.42 -11.79
C ASN A 204 0.13 24.25 -12.55
N ILE A 205 0.63 23.02 -12.65
CA ILE A 205 1.85 22.72 -13.40
C ILE A 205 1.66 22.99 -14.91
N GLN A 206 0.50 22.66 -15.48
CA GLN A 206 0.21 22.84 -16.91
C GLN A 206 -0.18 24.29 -17.28
N SER A 207 -0.89 25.00 -16.41
CA SER A 207 -1.44 26.34 -16.62
C SER A 207 -0.45 27.47 -16.29
N HIS A 208 0.76 27.14 -15.85
CA HIS A 208 1.83 28.12 -15.68
C HIS A 208 2.34 28.75 -17.00
N ALA A 209 1.78 28.41 -18.16
CA ALA A 209 2.06 29.11 -19.41
C ALA A 209 1.32 30.47 -19.52
N PRO A 210 -0.02 30.57 -19.37
CA PRO A 210 -0.75 31.83 -19.51
C PRO A 210 -0.79 32.75 -18.28
N CYS A 211 -0.83 32.25 -17.03
CA CYS A 211 -0.86 33.10 -15.83
C CYS A 211 0.55 33.40 -15.27
N LYS A 212 1.61 33.24 -16.08
CA LYS A 212 3.02 33.52 -15.69
C LYS A 212 3.23 35.03 -15.64
N GLY A 213 3.54 35.58 -14.46
CA GLY A 213 3.80 37.02 -14.26
C GLY A 213 2.66 37.81 -13.60
N LYS A 214 1.52 37.17 -13.30
CA LYS A 214 0.46 37.78 -12.48
C LYS A 214 0.78 37.68 -10.97
N PRO A 215 0.35 38.64 -10.14
CA PRO A 215 0.41 38.55 -8.68
C PRO A 215 -0.29 37.30 -8.15
N GLU A 216 0.15 36.77 -7.00
CA GLU A 216 -0.37 35.52 -6.41
C GLU A 216 -1.89 35.55 -6.19
N GLU A 217 -2.42 36.69 -5.75
CA GLU A 217 -3.87 36.92 -5.53
C GLU A 217 -4.68 36.85 -6.84
N GLU A 218 -4.14 37.37 -7.94
CA GLU A 218 -4.78 37.30 -9.26
C GLU A 218 -4.65 35.92 -9.90
N ARG A 219 -3.66 35.13 -9.49
CA ARG A 219 -3.40 33.79 -10.02
C ARG A 219 -4.52 32.82 -9.65
N TRP A 220 -5.01 32.90 -8.41
CA TRP A 220 -6.17 32.12 -7.96
C TRP A 220 -7.45 32.49 -8.71
N THR A 221 -7.62 33.78 -8.99
CA THR A 221 -8.78 34.28 -9.75
C THR A 221 -8.69 33.81 -11.21
N CYS A 222 -7.53 33.94 -11.86
CA CYS A 222 -7.19 33.40 -13.19
C CYS A 222 -7.55 31.90 -13.29
N MET A 223 -7.14 31.11 -12.29
CA MET A 223 -7.42 29.67 -12.22
C MET A 223 -8.89 29.31 -11.95
N ASN A 224 -9.65 30.13 -11.23
CA ASN A 224 -11.06 29.84 -10.94
C ASN A 224 -12.03 30.33 -12.03
N THR A 225 -11.69 31.40 -12.77
CA THR A 225 -12.59 31.97 -13.78
C THR A 225 -12.48 31.30 -15.14
N GLU A 226 -11.33 30.74 -15.49
CA GLU A 226 -11.10 30.18 -16.83
C GLU A 226 -11.55 28.72 -16.97
N TRP A 227 -11.64 27.96 -15.87
CA TRP A 227 -11.83 26.52 -15.94
C TRP A 227 -13.29 26.15 -15.69
N LYS A 228 -13.97 25.68 -16.73
CA LYS A 228 -15.33 25.14 -16.63
C LYS A 228 -15.25 23.72 -16.10
N GLU A 229 -16.27 23.26 -15.37
CA GLU A 229 -16.37 21.87 -14.87
C GLU A 229 -16.21 20.81 -15.97
N SER A 230 -16.48 21.17 -17.23
CA SER A 230 -16.18 20.34 -18.42
C SER A 230 -14.69 20.00 -18.55
N ASP A 231 -13.81 20.95 -18.23
CA ASP A 231 -12.36 20.84 -18.42
C ASP A 231 -11.77 19.89 -17.37
N TRP A 232 -12.47 19.68 -16.25
CA TRP A 232 -12.11 18.76 -15.18
C TRP A 232 -12.31 17.29 -15.57
N LYS A 233 -13.17 17.01 -16.55
CA LYS A 233 -13.48 15.65 -16.98
C LYS A 233 -12.32 15.01 -17.75
N GLU A 234 -11.50 15.81 -18.42
CA GLU A 234 -10.38 15.32 -19.24
C GLU A 234 -9.09 15.11 -18.44
N ILE A 235 -8.91 15.84 -17.34
CA ILE A 235 -7.72 15.69 -16.49
C ILE A 235 -7.82 14.37 -15.72
N GLN A 236 -6.89 13.47 -16.04
CA GLN A 236 -6.60 12.30 -15.22
C GLN A 236 -6.10 12.80 -13.86
N GLY A 237 -6.95 12.74 -12.84
CA GLY A 237 -6.56 13.05 -11.46
C GLY A 237 -5.77 11.91 -10.85
N LEU A 238 -6.27 11.33 -9.77
CA LEU A 238 -5.92 9.95 -9.45
C LEU A 238 -6.25 9.11 -10.68
N LYS A 239 -5.22 8.56 -11.33
CA LYS A 239 -5.47 7.54 -12.35
C LYS A 239 -6.29 6.46 -11.67
N PHE A 240 -7.28 5.93 -12.36
CA PHE A 240 -8.08 4.85 -11.80
C PHE A 240 -7.23 3.57 -11.75
N ILE A 241 -6.35 3.50 -10.76
CA ILE A 241 -5.31 2.48 -10.55
C ILE A 241 -5.91 1.25 -9.85
N GLY A 242 -7.20 1.27 -9.50
CA GLY A 242 -7.89 0.11 -8.92
C GLY A 242 -7.67 -1.18 -9.70
N SER A 243 -7.62 -1.09 -11.03
CA SER A 243 -7.35 -2.21 -11.94
C SER A 243 -5.88 -2.56 -12.15
N TRP A 244 -4.94 -1.69 -11.77
CA TRP A 244 -3.51 -1.93 -11.98
C TRP A 244 -2.98 -3.03 -11.08
N SER A 245 -2.07 -3.85 -11.60
CA SER A 245 -1.34 -4.79 -10.75
C SER A 245 -0.38 -4.03 -9.82
N PRO A 246 -0.01 -4.59 -8.66
CA PRO A 246 1.01 -3.98 -7.79
C PRO A 246 2.31 -3.63 -8.53
N GLY A 247 2.74 -4.46 -9.48
CA GLY A 247 3.93 -4.20 -10.31
C GLY A 247 3.80 -3.00 -11.24
N MET A 248 2.60 -2.75 -11.80
CA MET A 248 2.35 -1.54 -12.60
C MET A 248 2.43 -0.28 -11.73
N ILE A 249 1.92 -0.35 -10.49
CA ILE A 249 1.99 0.76 -9.55
C ILE A 249 3.45 1.04 -9.15
N ALA A 250 4.21 -0.01 -8.84
CA ALA A 250 5.64 0.11 -8.53
C ALA A 250 6.42 0.74 -9.68
N CYS A 251 6.22 0.25 -10.92
CA CYS A 251 6.85 0.84 -12.11
C CYS A 251 6.47 2.31 -12.32
N HIS A 252 5.21 2.67 -12.08
CA HIS A 252 4.75 4.06 -12.13
C HIS A 252 5.48 4.93 -11.11
N LEU A 253 5.53 4.49 -9.85
CA LEU A 253 6.24 5.20 -8.78
C LEU A 253 7.73 5.35 -9.09
N GLU A 254 8.41 4.26 -9.50
CA GLU A 254 9.81 4.31 -9.91
C GLU A 254 10.06 5.32 -11.04
N SER A 255 9.17 5.37 -12.04
CA SER A 255 9.31 6.31 -13.15
C SER A 255 9.19 7.77 -12.71
N ARG A 256 8.44 8.06 -11.63
CA ARG A 256 8.37 9.40 -11.03
C ARG A 256 9.64 9.73 -10.25
N PHE A 257 10.17 8.78 -9.47
CA PHE A 257 11.34 9.03 -8.64
C PHE A 257 12.65 9.08 -9.42
N LYS A 258 12.79 8.34 -10.54
CA LYS A 258 13.99 8.39 -11.39
C LYS A 258 14.18 9.71 -12.15
N ARG A 259 13.15 10.57 -12.20
CA ARG A 259 13.19 11.86 -12.90
C ARG A 259 13.60 13.04 -12.01
N VAL A 260 13.81 12.79 -10.72
CA VAL A 260 14.32 13.77 -9.75
C VAL A 260 15.82 13.55 -9.58
#